data_AF-A0A976LQD5-F1
#
_entry.id   AF-A0A976LQD5-F1
#
_cell.length_a   1.000
_cell.length_b   1.000
_cell.length_c   1.000
_cell.angle_alpha   90.00
_cell.angle_beta   90.00
_cell.angle_gamma   90.00
#
_symmetry.space_group_name_H-M   'P 1'
#
loop_
_entity.id
_entity.type
_entity.pdbx_description
1 polymer ?
#
loop_
_entity_poly.entity_id
_entity_poly.type
_entity_poly.pdbx_seq_one_letter_code
_entity_poly.pdbx_strand_id
1 'polypeptide(L)'
;MICRSKTLTLRKKAFSLVEVLMAVAILALISSSVLVVIDRCVASAAQSALRMRAFEVARENMEQLLASATVKESVEYGVSEIYPDIGWQTVVETFYEPITARMWIRGVCSAQYNDPNGIEQTVELTHWLTDLTKEQLLQIESRDEQEQGDLSAELIETMEDAADYAGVDVEIIEQWLQNGMLTTEDGSFIKDNLNLYKDSNGNPGEEEKNQQAKSLTDLKNKKSKSGEGSGDDSWQDEIDPKTGLTYGELDQMDFSEIWELMQNKR
;
A
#
# COMPACT_ATOMS: atom_id res chain seq x y z
N MET A 1 8.80 -90.99 48.58
CA MET A 1 8.11 -90.95 47.27
C MET A 1 8.53 -89.65 46.60
N ILE A 2 9.20 -89.73 45.45
CA ILE A 2 9.98 -88.63 44.84
C ILE A 2 9.07 -87.83 43.88
N CYS A 3 8.82 -86.56 44.16
CA CYS A 3 8.16 -85.64 43.22
C CYS A 3 9.17 -85.15 42.17
N ARG A 4 9.01 -85.60 40.92
CA ARG A 4 9.74 -85.09 39.74
C ARG A 4 9.19 -83.72 39.33
N SER A 5 10.04 -82.68 39.38
CA SER A 5 9.76 -81.41 38.71
C SER A 5 9.86 -81.58 37.19
N LYS A 6 8.84 -81.15 36.45
CA LYS A 6 8.89 -81.08 34.98
C LYS A 6 9.56 -79.76 34.59
N THR A 7 10.79 -79.82 34.11
CA THR A 7 11.46 -78.70 33.44
C THR A 7 10.79 -78.41 32.10
N LEU A 8 10.15 -77.25 31.95
CA LEU A 8 9.66 -76.73 30.68
C LEU A 8 10.86 -76.36 29.80
N THR A 9 11.14 -77.16 28.78
CA THR A 9 12.12 -76.83 27.75
C THR A 9 11.56 -75.76 26.81
N LEU A 10 11.90 -74.49 27.05
CA LEU A 10 11.68 -73.41 26.10
C LEU A 10 12.59 -73.62 24.88
N ARG A 11 12.02 -74.14 23.77
CA ARG A 11 12.67 -74.09 22.46
C ARG A 11 12.88 -72.62 22.09
N LYS A 12 14.12 -72.15 22.11
CA LYS A 12 14.50 -70.87 21.48
C LYS A 12 14.31 -71.01 19.96
N LYS A 13 13.17 -70.56 19.43
CA LYS A 13 13.00 -70.36 17.98
C LYS A 13 13.79 -69.10 17.62
N ALA A 14 14.82 -69.24 16.80
CA ALA A 14 15.50 -68.10 16.20
C ALA A 14 14.66 -67.61 15.01
N PHE A 15 14.54 -66.29 14.84
CA PHE A 15 13.81 -65.68 13.73
C PHE A 15 14.55 -65.94 12.41
N SER A 16 13.79 -66.16 11.34
CA SER A 16 14.36 -66.25 9.99
C SER A 16 14.83 -64.87 9.53
N LEU A 17 15.92 -64.82 8.74
CA LEU A 17 16.43 -63.58 8.16
C LEU A 17 15.35 -62.83 7.37
N VAL A 18 14.46 -63.55 6.68
CA VAL A 18 13.33 -62.97 5.93
C VAL A 18 12.30 -62.32 6.86
N GLU A 19 12.03 -62.92 8.02
CA GLU A 19 11.10 -62.35 9.01
C GLU A 19 11.66 -61.06 9.62
N VAL A 20 12.97 -61.04 9.91
CA VAL A 20 13.65 -59.82 10.40
C VAL A 20 13.61 -58.71 9.35
N LEU A 21 13.88 -59.02 8.08
CA LEU A 21 13.79 -58.03 6.99
C LEU A 21 12.37 -57.48 6.82
N MET A 22 11.35 -58.34 6.87
CA MET A 22 9.94 -57.91 6.82
C MET A 22 9.59 -57.00 8.00
N ALA A 23 10.02 -57.36 9.22
CA ALA A 23 9.78 -56.54 10.41
C ALA A 23 10.47 -55.16 10.30
N VAL A 24 11.70 -55.11 9.80
CA VAL A 24 12.42 -53.86 9.56
C VAL A 24 11.73 -53.01 8.48
N ALA A 25 11.26 -53.62 7.40
CA ALA A 25 10.56 -52.90 6.34
C ALA A 25 9.24 -52.28 6.85
N ILE A 26 8.45 -53.04 7.63
CA ILE A 26 7.23 -52.54 8.25
C ILE A 26 7.55 -51.41 9.24
N LEU A 27 8.59 -51.56 10.05
CA LEU A 27 9.03 -50.53 10.99
C LEU A 27 9.49 -49.26 10.25
N ALA A 28 10.20 -49.40 9.14
CA ALA A 28 10.63 -48.28 8.32
C ALA A 28 9.43 -47.53 7.71
N LEU A 29 8.42 -48.24 7.21
CA LEU A 29 7.20 -47.63 6.68
C LEU A 29 6.42 -46.88 7.77
N ILE A 30 6.24 -47.50 8.94
CA ILE A 30 5.56 -46.86 10.08
C ILE A 30 6.35 -45.64 10.55
N SER A 31 7.67 -45.76 10.70
CA SER A 31 8.53 -44.66 11.14
C SER A 31 8.50 -43.49 10.16
N SER A 32 8.52 -43.77 8.85
CA SER A 32 8.38 -42.76 7.81
C SER A 32 7.04 -42.03 7.89
N SER A 33 5.93 -42.77 8.10
CA SER A 33 4.61 -42.15 8.24
C SER A 33 4.53 -41.20 9.44
N VAL A 34 5.15 -41.54 10.56
CA VAL A 34 5.20 -40.70 11.76
C VAL A 34 6.01 -39.43 11.51
N LEU A 35 7.16 -39.53 10.82
CA LEU A 35 7.98 -38.37 10.49
C LEU A 35 7.23 -37.37 9.61
N VAL A 36 6.45 -37.84 8.64
CA VAL A 36 5.62 -36.95 7.77
C VAL A 36 4.54 -36.24 8.58
N VAL A 37 3.93 -36.91 9.56
CA VAL A 37 2.93 -36.27 10.42
C VAL A 37 3.58 -35.20 11.29
N ILE A 38 4.75 -35.47 11.87
CA ILE A 38 5.49 -34.49 12.67
C ILE A 38 5.85 -33.27 11.83
N ASP A 39 6.37 -33.48 10.62
CA ASP A 39 6.73 -32.39 9.70
C ASP A 39 5.52 -31.49 9.39
N ARG A 40 4.37 -32.09 9.07
CA ARG A 40 3.11 -31.36 8.87
C ARG A 40 2.63 -30.61 10.12
N CYS A 41 2.76 -31.21 11.30
CA CYS A 41 2.39 -30.56 12.56
C CYS A 41 3.31 -29.36 12.85
N VAL A 42 4.61 -29.49 12.61
CA VAL A 42 5.58 -28.40 12.80
C VAL A 42 5.31 -27.26 11.81
N ALA A 43 5.10 -27.57 10.53
CA ALA A 43 4.75 -26.57 9.52
C ALA A 43 3.45 -25.84 9.87
N SER A 44 2.41 -26.57 10.31
CA SER A 44 1.14 -25.98 10.74
C SER A 44 1.30 -25.09 11.98
N ALA A 45 2.10 -25.52 12.96
CA ALA A 45 2.38 -24.70 14.15
C ALA A 45 3.15 -23.42 13.80
N ALA A 46 4.16 -23.52 12.91
CA ALA A 46 4.90 -22.37 12.43
C ALA A 46 4.00 -21.38 11.67
N GLN A 47 3.14 -21.87 10.78
CA GLN A 47 2.17 -21.05 10.06
C GLN A 47 1.19 -20.37 11.02
N SER A 48 0.69 -21.08 12.03
CA SER A 48 -0.20 -20.50 13.04
C SER A 48 0.50 -19.42 13.87
N ALA A 49 1.78 -19.60 14.18
CA ALA A 49 2.55 -18.62 14.93
C ALA A 49 2.78 -17.34 14.10
N LEU A 50 3.16 -17.47 12.82
CA LEU A 50 3.32 -16.33 11.91
C LEU A 50 2.00 -15.57 11.72
N ARG A 51 0.89 -16.29 11.52
CA ARG A 51 -0.44 -15.69 11.42
C ARG A 51 -0.84 -14.94 12.68
N MET A 52 -0.52 -15.48 13.86
CA MET A 52 -0.80 -14.81 15.13
C MET A 52 0.00 -13.51 15.26
N ARG A 53 1.27 -13.52 14.85
CA ARG A 53 2.10 -12.30 14.86
C ARG A 53 1.58 -11.24 13.89
N ALA A 54 1.20 -11.63 12.68
CA ALA A 54 0.57 -10.71 11.72
C ALA A 54 -0.74 -10.14 12.28
N PHE A 55 -1.56 -10.98 12.91
CA PHE A 55 -2.77 -10.53 13.60
C PHE A 55 -2.48 -9.57 14.76
N GLU A 56 -1.45 -9.82 15.56
CA GLU A 56 -1.02 -8.92 16.63
C GLU A 56 -0.68 -7.52 16.10
N VAL A 57 0.06 -7.45 14.99
CA VAL A 57 0.42 -6.19 14.32
C VAL A 57 -0.82 -5.48 13.78
N ALA A 58 -1.68 -6.19 13.04
CA ALA A 58 -2.91 -5.61 12.51
C ALA A 58 -3.83 -5.10 13.64
N ARG A 59 -3.91 -5.85 14.76
CA ARG A 59 -4.68 -5.46 15.95
C ARG A 59 -4.10 -4.21 16.61
N GLU A 60 -2.79 -4.14 16.77
CA GLU A 60 -2.13 -2.98 17.37
C GLU A 60 -2.39 -1.70 16.55
N ASN A 61 -2.26 -1.79 15.23
CA ASN A 61 -2.59 -0.68 14.33
C ASN A 61 -4.08 -0.28 14.44
N MET A 62 -4.97 -1.26 14.51
CA MET A 62 -6.40 -1.01 14.71
C MET A 62 -6.66 -0.33 16.06
N GLU A 63 -5.96 -0.73 17.12
CA GLU A 63 -6.08 -0.10 18.43
C GLU A 63 -5.58 1.34 18.43
N GLN A 64 -4.50 1.64 17.70
CA GLN A 64 -4.01 3.01 17.52
C GLN A 64 -5.02 3.86 16.74
N LEU A 65 -5.57 3.32 15.65
CA LEU A 65 -6.60 4.00 14.86
C LEU A 65 -7.84 4.30 15.71
N LEU A 66 -8.33 3.32 16.47
CA LEU A 66 -9.51 3.48 17.32
C LEU A 66 -9.28 4.36 18.55
N ALA A 67 -8.04 4.48 19.02
CA ALA A 67 -7.67 5.39 20.10
C ALA A 67 -7.54 6.85 19.64
N SER A 68 -7.49 7.09 18.32
CA SER A 68 -7.30 8.42 17.76
C SER A 68 -8.56 9.27 17.89
N ALA A 69 -8.40 10.52 18.32
CA ALA A 69 -9.54 11.42 18.59
C ALA A 69 -10.22 11.94 17.32
N THR A 70 -9.50 11.91 16.20
CA THR A 70 -9.95 12.36 14.88
C THR A 70 -9.45 11.39 13.85
N VAL A 71 -10.29 11.10 12.87
CA VAL A 71 -9.97 10.19 11.77
C VAL A 71 -10.11 10.98 10.47
N LYS A 72 -9.11 10.85 9.60
CA LYS A 72 -9.11 11.38 8.24
C LYS A 72 -8.91 10.21 7.27
N GLU A 73 -9.36 10.38 6.03
CA GLU A 73 -9.02 9.45 4.97
C GLU A 73 -7.50 9.47 4.77
N SER A 74 -6.88 8.29 4.89
CA SER A 74 -5.43 8.15 4.84
C SER A 74 -5.04 6.72 4.55
N VAL A 75 -3.84 6.56 4.00
CA VAL A 75 -3.20 5.26 3.82
C VAL A 75 -1.81 5.32 4.44
N GLU A 76 -1.58 4.47 5.45
CA GLU A 76 -0.31 4.39 6.15
C GLU A 76 0.34 3.03 5.95
N TYR A 77 1.67 3.02 5.84
CA TYR A 77 2.45 1.81 5.63
C TYR A 77 3.59 1.70 6.65
N GLY A 78 4.01 0.48 6.92
CA GLY A 78 5.20 0.27 7.72
C GLY A 78 5.63 -1.17 7.86
N VAL A 79 6.71 -1.31 8.63
CA VAL A 79 7.24 -2.60 9.07
C VAL A 79 6.99 -2.70 10.56
N SER A 80 6.68 -3.90 11.06
CA SER A 80 6.58 -4.10 12.50
C SER A 80 7.96 -3.95 13.16
N GLU A 81 8.04 -3.15 14.22
CA GLU A 81 9.28 -2.98 15.00
C GLU A 81 9.65 -4.27 15.74
N ILE A 82 8.64 -5.04 16.15
CA ILE A 82 8.79 -6.29 16.90
C ILE A 82 9.06 -7.46 15.94
N TYR A 83 8.42 -7.45 14.77
CA TYR A 83 8.52 -8.51 13.76
C TYR A 83 8.98 -7.94 12.41
N PRO A 84 10.30 -7.78 12.18
CA PRO A 84 10.84 -7.12 10.99
C PRO A 84 10.48 -7.75 9.64
N ASP A 85 10.01 -9.00 9.65
CA ASP A 85 9.61 -9.76 8.47
C ASP A 85 8.11 -9.56 8.13
N ILE A 86 7.40 -8.74 8.90
CA ILE A 86 5.97 -8.44 8.74
C ILE A 86 5.81 -6.98 8.35
N GLY A 87 5.27 -6.77 7.15
CA GLY A 87 4.78 -5.47 6.69
C GLY A 87 3.35 -5.24 7.15
N TRP A 88 2.96 -3.98 7.30
CA TRP A 88 1.59 -3.61 7.63
C TRP A 88 1.13 -2.38 6.85
N GLN A 89 -0.18 -2.29 6.65
CA GLN A 89 -0.87 -1.15 6.06
C GLN A 89 -2.13 -0.83 6.87
N THR A 90 -2.43 0.45 7.03
CA THR A 90 -3.68 0.93 7.60
C THR A 90 -4.34 1.85 6.58
N VAL A 91 -5.53 1.47 6.11
CA VAL A 91 -6.35 2.26 5.18
C VAL A 91 -7.56 2.78 5.94
N VAL A 92 -7.80 4.07 5.86
CA VAL A 92 -9.05 4.69 6.29
C VAL A 92 -9.72 5.23 5.05
N GLU A 93 -10.88 4.71 4.71
CA GLU A 93 -11.59 5.09 3.48
C GLU A 93 -13.08 5.28 3.72
N THR A 94 -13.71 6.04 2.84
CA THR A 94 -15.17 6.18 2.78
C THR A 94 -15.79 5.02 2.01
N PHE A 95 -16.84 4.43 2.56
CA PHE A 95 -17.57 3.30 1.97
C PHE A 95 -19.05 3.62 1.86
N TYR A 96 -19.59 3.45 0.66
CA TYR A 96 -21.03 3.61 0.40
C TYR A 96 -21.78 2.29 0.60
N GLU A 97 -22.69 2.25 1.58
CA GLU A 97 -23.54 1.09 1.84
C GLU A 97 -24.68 1.00 0.80
N PRO A 98 -24.72 -0.04 -0.06
CA PRO A 98 -25.64 -0.08 -1.21
C PRO A 98 -27.13 -0.16 -0.82
N ILE A 99 -27.44 -0.71 0.36
CA ILE A 99 -28.81 -1.03 0.78
C ILE A 99 -29.47 0.17 1.48
N THR A 100 -28.71 0.87 2.32
CA THR A 100 -29.22 1.96 3.16
C THR A 100 -28.91 3.34 2.59
N ALA A 101 -28.09 3.41 1.54
CA ALA A 101 -27.55 4.64 0.96
C ALA A 101 -26.83 5.53 2.01
N ARG A 102 -26.25 4.90 3.03
CA ARG A 102 -25.46 5.56 4.06
C ARG A 102 -23.98 5.43 3.72
N MET A 103 -23.25 6.51 3.94
CA MET A 103 -21.79 6.48 3.83
C MET A 103 -21.20 6.24 5.22
N TRP A 104 -20.19 5.39 5.26
CA TRP A 104 -19.47 5.00 6.45
C TRP A 104 -18.00 5.26 6.24
N ILE A 105 -17.29 5.64 7.29
CA ILE A 105 -15.83 5.55 7.30
C ILE A 105 -15.46 4.17 7.84
N ARG A 106 -14.63 3.43 7.11
CA ARG A 106 -14.07 2.17 7.58
C ARG A 106 -12.56 2.26 7.70
N GLY A 107 -12.03 1.63 8.75
CA GLY A 107 -10.61 1.38 8.91
C GLY A 107 -10.31 -0.07 8.54
N VAL A 108 -9.30 -0.28 7.70
CA VAL A 108 -8.78 -1.58 7.30
C VAL A 108 -7.31 -1.64 7.72
N CYS A 109 -6.99 -2.45 8.72
CA CYS A 109 -5.59 -2.72 9.11
C CYS A 109 -5.20 -4.08 8.57
N SER A 110 -4.21 -4.13 7.70
CA SER A 110 -3.66 -5.34 7.11
C SER A 110 -2.21 -5.57 7.57
N ALA A 111 -1.84 -6.83 7.71
CA ALA A 111 -0.47 -7.26 8.01
C ALA A 111 -0.10 -8.44 7.12
N GLN A 112 1.05 -8.32 6.46
CA GLN A 112 1.52 -9.26 5.45
C GLN A 112 2.76 -10.01 5.92
N TYR A 113 2.80 -11.31 5.63
CA TYR A 113 3.91 -12.18 5.99
C TYR A 113 4.06 -13.30 4.96
N ASN A 114 5.28 -13.81 4.82
CA ASN A 114 5.54 -14.97 3.99
C ASN A 114 5.35 -16.26 4.79
N ASP A 115 4.61 -17.22 4.22
CA ASP A 115 4.46 -18.54 4.80
C ASP A 115 5.78 -19.35 4.68
N PRO A 116 5.89 -20.52 5.32
CA PRO A 116 7.08 -21.37 5.21
C PRO A 116 7.40 -21.87 3.79
N ASN A 117 6.47 -21.74 2.84
CA ASN A 117 6.64 -22.08 1.43
C ASN A 117 7.03 -20.86 0.56
N GLY A 118 7.16 -19.67 1.17
CA GLY A 118 7.44 -18.41 0.48
C GLY A 118 6.22 -17.79 -0.22
N ILE A 119 5.01 -18.22 0.14
CA ILE A 119 3.75 -17.66 -0.36
C ILE A 119 3.35 -16.51 0.56
N GLU A 120 3.10 -15.35 -0.01
CA GLU A 120 2.60 -14.19 0.70
C GLU A 120 1.20 -14.45 1.24
N GLN A 121 0.98 -14.06 2.50
CA GLN A 121 -0.28 -14.19 3.21
C GLN A 121 -0.59 -12.88 3.93
N THR A 122 -1.85 -12.45 3.87
CA THR A 122 -2.31 -11.21 4.47
C THR A 122 -3.38 -11.50 5.51
N VAL A 123 -3.22 -10.91 6.70
CA VAL A 123 -4.27 -10.85 7.72
C VAL A 123 -4.87 -9.46 7.70
N GLU A 124 -6.18 -9.37 7.51
CA GLU A 124 -6.91 -8.11 7.46
C GLU A 124 -7.91 -8.02 8.61
N LEU A 125 -7.98 -6.84 9.22
CA LEU A 125 -8.97 -6.44 10.20
C LEU A 125 -9.73 -5.22 9.69
N THR A 126 -11.04 -5.37 9.53
CA THR A 126 -11.93 -4.29 9.10
C THR A 126 -12.79 -3.82 10.27
N HIS A 127 -12.90 -2.50 10.46
CA HIS A 127 -13.79 -1.90 11.46
C HIS A 127 -14.56 -0.69 10.89
N TRP A 128 -15.83 -0.58 11.27
CA TRP A 128 -16.67 0.57 10.94
C TRP A 128 -16.46 1.66 12.00
N LEU A 129 -15.94 2.82 11.61
CA LEU A 129 -15.55 3.88 12.54
C LEU A 129 -16.73 4.79 12.87
N THR A 130 -17.38 5.34 11.84
CA THR A 130 -18.53 6.24 12.01
C THR A 130 -19.39 6.28 10.76
N ASP A 131 -20.68 6.57 10.93
CA ASP A 131 -21.55 6.99 9.82
C ASP A 131 -21.29 8.46 9.47
N LEU A 132 -21.49 8.80 8.20
CA LEU A 132 -21.40 10.16 7.68
C LEU A 132 -22.80 10.71 7.43
N THR A 133 -23.05 11.92 7.94
CA THR A 133 -24.29 12.66 7.67
C THR A 133 -24.22 13.37 6.31
N LYS A 134 -25.38 13.67 5.71
CA LYS A 134 -25.44 14.37 4.41
C LYS A 134 -24.80 15.75 4.46
N GLU A 135 -24.88 16.42 5.60
CA GLU A 135 -24.29 17.74 5.81
C GLU A 135 -22.76 17.68 5.85
N GLN A 136 -22.19 16.64 6.45
CA GLN A 136 -20.74 16.41 6.44
C GLN A 136 -20.24 16.04 5.06
N LEU A 137 -21.02 15.28 4.29
CA LEU A 137 -20.71 14.97 2.90
C LEU A 137 -20.73 16.19 2.00
N LEU A 138 -21.75 17.04 2.12
CA LEU A 138 -21.80 18.30 1.36
C LEU A 138 -20.63 19.22 1.72
N GLN A 139 -20.12 19.17 2.96
CA GLN A 139 -18.91 19.91 3.32
C GLN A 139 -17.66 19.35 2.64
N ILE A 140 -17.54 18.02 2.55
CA ILE A 140 -16.44 17.35 1.84
C ILE A 140 -16.52 17.66 0.34
N GLU A 141 -17.68 17.42 -0.28
CA GLU A 141 -17.91 17.67 -1.72
C GLU A 141 -17.73 19.15 -2.08
N SER A 142 -18.23 20.08 -1.26
CA SER A 142 -18.01 21.52 -1.49
C SER A 142 -16.56 21.94 -1.40
N ARG A 143 -15.75 21.22 -0.61
CA ARG A 143 -14.31 21.46 -0.50
C ARG A 143 -13.61 20.96 -1.76
N ASP A 144 -13.93 19.75 -2.19
CA ASP A 144 -13.35 19.12 -3.38
C ASP A 144 -13.73 19.86 -4.68
N GLU A 145 -14.98 20.32 -4.80
CA GLU A 145 -15.45 21.13 -5.93
C GLU A 145 -14.78 22.50 -5.97
N GLN A 146 -14.55 23.12 -4.81
CA GLN A 146 -13.86 24.41 -4.74
C GLN A 146 -12.38 24.26 -5.10
N GLU A 147 -11.75 23.16 -4.70
CA GLU A 147 -10.37 22.83 -5.08
C GLU A 147 -10.23 22.49 -6.57
N GLN A 148 -11.13 21.69 -7.15
CA GLN A 148 -11.15 21.44 -8.60
C GLN A 148 -11.50 22.70 -9.42
N GLY A 149 -12.40 23.53 -8.90
CA GLY A 149 -12.76 24.82 -9.49
C GLY A 149 -11.54 25.75 -9.61
N ASP A 150 -10.77 25.90 -8.54
CA ASP A 150 -9.54 26.71 -8.55
C ASP A 150 -8.48 26.13 -9.50
N LEU A 151 -8.34 24.80 -9.59
CA LEU A 151 -7.40 24.16 -10.52
C LEU A 151 -7.80 24.36 -11.99
N SER A 152 -9.09 24.22 -12.32
CA SER A 152 -9.58 24.46 -13.68
C SER A 152 -9.43 25.92 -14.10
N ALA A 153 -9.52 26.87 -13.16
CA ALA A 153 -9.30 28.28 -13.40
C ALA A 153 -7.85 28.61 -13.76
N GLU A 154 -6.89 27.70 -13.53
CA GLU A 154 -5.48 27.89 -13.85
C GLU A 154 -5.10 27.34 -15.23
N LEU A 155 -6.03 26.64 -15.89
CA LEU A 155 -5.92 26.21 -17.27
C LEU A 155 -6.61 27.18 -18.22
N ILE A 156 -6.08 27.24 -19.43
CA ILE A 156 -6.65 27.95 -20.56
C ILE A 156 -6.73 26.95 -21.70
N GLU A 157 -7.96 26.62 -22.13
CA GLU A 157 -8.20 25.53 -23.08
C GLU A 157 -7.74 25.85 -24.50
N THR A 158 -7.77 27.13 -24.89
CA THR A 158 -7.51 27.55 -26.27
C THR A 158 -6.29 28.45 -26.40
N MET A 159 -5.65 28.38 -27.56
CA MET A 159 -4.51 29.25 -27.87
C MET A 159 -4.91 30.72 -27.99
N GLU A 160 -6.14 30.98 -28.45
CA GLU A 160 -6.72 32.33 -28.55
C GLU A 160 -6.87 32.95 -27.15
N ASP A 161 -7.44 32.21 -26.21
CA ASP A 161 -7.58 32.65 -24.82
C ASP A 161 -6.20 32.81 -24.13
N ALA A 162 -5.21 31.99 -24.50
CA ALA A 162 -3.85 32.09 -23.98
C ALA A 162 -3.14 33.36 -24.48
N ALA A 163 -3.35 33.70 -25.76
CA ALA A 163 -2.85 34.92 -26.38
C ALA A 163 -3.51 36.16 -25.73
N ASP A 164 -4.82 36.13 -25.54
CA ASP A 164 -5.58 37.18 -24.85
C ASP A 164 -5.12 37.38 -23.40
N TYR A 165 -4.90 36.28 -22.66
CA TYR A 165 -4.38 36.33 -21.29
C TYR A 165 -2.96 36.93 -21.22
N ALA A 166 -2.08 36.51 -22.13
CA ALA A 166 -0.71 37.01 -22.20
C ALA A 166 -0.64 38.45 -22.75
N GLY A 167 -1.66 38.91 -23.48
CA GLY A 167 -1.70 40.20 -24.15
C GLY A 167 -0.80 40.25 -25.39
N VAL A 168 -0.65 39.12 -26.08
CA VAL A 168 0.19 38.94 -27.27
C VAL A 168 -0.63 38.33 -28.40
N ASP A 169 -0.12 38.37 -29.63
CA ASP A 169 -0.77 37.71 -30.76
C ASP A 169 -0.59 36.18 -30.70
N VAL A 170 -1.51 35.42 -31.33
CA VAL A 170 -1.48 33.95 -31.38
C VAL A 170 -0.17 33.42 -31.95
N GLU A 171 0.41 34.11 -32.94
CA GLU A 171 1.69 33.74 -33.54
C GLU A 171 2.86 33.81 -32.55
N ILE A 172 2.76 34.64 -31.50
CA ILE A 172 3.76 34.73 -30.44
C ILE A 172 3.66 33.51 -29.51
N ILE A 173 2.44 33.05 -29.22
CA ILE A 173 2.22 31.82 -28.44
C ILE A 173 2.76 30.59 -29.19
N GLU A 174 2.56 30.52 -30.51
CA GLU A 174 3.17 29.46 -31.33
C GLU A 174 4.72 29.48 -31.26
N GLN A 175 5.32 30.67 -31.28
CA GLN A 175 6.77 30.79 -31.11
C GLN A 175 7.23 30.33 -29.72
N TRP A 176 6.46 30.57 -28.67
CA TRP A 176 6.77 30.11 -27.31
C TRP A 176 6.73 28.58 -27.22
N LEU A 177 5.74 27.93 -27.85
CA LEU A 177 5.68 26.48 -27.96
C LEU A 177 6.93 25.92 -28.67
N GLN A 178 7.35 26.55 -29.77
CA GLN A 178 8.58 26.18 -30.48
C GLN A 178 9.85 26.40 -29.63
N ASN A 179 9.82 27.40 -28.74
CA ASN A 179 10.89 27.69 -27.78
C ASN A 179 10.83 26.84 -26.50
N GLY A 180 9.98 25.79 -26.48
CA GLY A 180 9.94 24.80 -25.41
C GLY A 180 8.93 25.09 -24.29
N MET A 181 7.91 25.90 -24.55
CA MET A 181 6.80 26.08 -23.62
C MET A 181 5.96 24.81 -23.54
N LEU A 182 5.68 24.35 -22.32
CA LEU A 182 4.93 23.11 -22.08
C LEU A 182 3.43 23.36 -21.94
N THR A 183 2.64 22.49 -22.56
CA THR A 183 1.19 22.35 -22.40
C THR A 183 0.88 21.04 -21.69
N THR A 184 -0.36 20.90 -21.22
CA THR A 184 -0.87 19.63 -20.69
C THR A 184 -1.11 18.61 -21.81
N GLU A 185 -1.38 17.35 -21.46
CA GLU A 185 -1.60 16.24 -22.41
C GLU A 185 -2.82 16.45 -23.32
N ASP A 186 -3.84 17.14 -22.81
CA ASP A 186 -5.06 17.54 -23.53
C ASP A 186 -4.87 18.80 -24.40
N GLY A 187 -3.68 19.42 -24.36
CA GLY A 187 -3.34 20.60 -25.16
C GLY A 187 -3.70 21.95 -24.52
N SER A 188 -4.16 21.94 -23.26
CA SER A 188 -4.46 23.14 -22.50
C SER A 188 -3.18 23.87 -22.05
N PHE A 189 -3.28 25.20 -21.94
CA PHE A 189 -2.19 26.07 -21.50
C PHE A 189 -2.26 26.32 -20.00
N ILE A 190 -1.11 26.23 -19.35
CA ILE A 190 -0.96 26.50 -17.92
C ILE A 190 -0.61 27.97 -17.70
N LYS A 191 -1.39 28.69 -16.89
CA LYS A 191 -1.18 30.14 -16.63
C LYS A 191 0.22 30.46 -16.11
N ASP A 192 0.79 29.65 -15.23
CA ASP A 192 2.15 29.88 -14.70
C ASP A 192 3.23 29.76 -15.78
N ASN A 193 3.09 28.81 -16.72
CA ASN A 193 4.01 28.68 -17.86
C ASN A 193 3.86 29.87 -18.81
N LEU A 194 2.63 30.33 -19.06
CA LEU A 194 2.39 31.54 -19.86
C LEU A 194 2.98 32.79 -19.20
N ASN A 195 2.86 32.94 -17.89
CA ASN A 195 3.48 34.05 -17.14
C ASN A 195 5.01 34.01 -17.25
N LEU A 196 5.63 32.83 -17.13
CA LEU A 196 7.07 32.67 -17.29
C LEU A 196 7.57 33.17 -18.66
N TYR A 197 6.89 32.78 -19.73
CA TYR A 197 7.24 33.21 -21.09
C TYR A 197 6.90 34.67 -21.34
N LYS A 198 5.83 35.20 -20.73
CA LYS A 198 5.50 36.62 -20.75
C LYS A 198 6.59 37.47 -20.09
N ASP A 199 7.04 37.06 -18.90
CA ASP A 199 8.01 37.81 -18.10
C ASP A 199 9.43 37.75 -18.71
N SER A 200 9.77 36.64 -19.36
CA SER A 200 11.03 36.45 -20.10
C SER A 200 10.97 36.88 -21.57
N ASN A 201 9.86 37.51 -22.00
CA ASN A 201 9.62 37.97 -23.36
C ASN A 201 9.85 36.87 -24.43
N GLY A 202 9.39 35.65 -24.12
CA GLY A 202 9.38 34.49 -25.01
C GLY A 202 10.67 33.67 -25.03
N ASN A 203 11.66 34.01 -24.21
CA ASN A 203 12.95 33.32 -24.17
C ASN A 203 13.47 33.11 -22.74
N PRO A 204 12.79 32.26 -21.95
CA PRO A 204 13.27 31.92 -20.61
C PRO A 204 14.60 31.17 -20.67
N GLY A 205 15.43 31.37 -19.66
CA GLY A 205 16.69 30.63 -19.50
C GLY A 205 16.45 29.14 -19.25
N GLU A 206 17.48 28.31 -19.42
CA GLU A 206 17.37 26.86 -19.17
C GLU A 206 16.96 26.52 -17.73
N GLU A 207 17.39 27.34 -16.75
CA GLU A 207 16.99 27.19 -15.35
C GLU A 207 15.51 27.52 -15.12
N GLU A 208 14.97 28.51 -15.85
CA GLU A 208 13.56 28.90 -15.81
C GLU A 208 12.68 27.88 -16.54
N LYS A 209 13.14 27.34 -17.67
CA LYS A 209 12.44 26.27 -18.39
C LYS A 209 12.25 25.02 -17.55
N ASN A 210 13.22 24.69 -16.70
CA ASN A 210 13.12 23.57 -15.75
C ASN A 210 12.10 23.83 -14.63
N GLN A 211 11.61 25.05 -14.47
CA GLN A 211 10.57 25.40 -13.50
C GLN A 211 9.16 25.37 -14.09
N GLN A 212 9.00 25.05 -15.38
CA GLN A 212 7.68 24.88 -15.99
C GLN A 212 6.94 23.68 -15.38
N ALA A 213 5.63 23.83 -15.15
CA ALA A 213 4.78 22.72 -14.76
C ALA A 213 4.39 21.91 -16.01
N LYS A 214 4.43 20.57 -15.94
CA LYS A 214 4.04 19.71 -17.06
C LYS A 214 2.58 19.26 -16.95
N SER A 215 2.02 19.35 -15.76
CA SER A 215 0.65 18.99 -15.44
C SER A 215 0.06 19.93 -14.39
N LEU A 216 -1.27 19.92 -14.23
CA LEU A 216 -1.95 20.56 -13.10
C LEU A 216 -1.42 20.04 -11.75
N THR A 217 -1.11 18.74 -11.69
CA THR A 217 -0.54 18.09 -10.51
C THR A 217 0.83 18.67 -10.17
N ASP A 218 1.71 18.87 -11.15
CA ASP A 218 3.02 19.51 -10.94
C ASP A 218 2.88 20.93 -10.39
N LEU A 219 1.85 21.65 -10.83
CA LEU A 219 1.60 23.02 -10.45
C LEU A 219 1.05 23.15 -9.03
N LYS A 220 0.13 22.25 -8.64
CA LYS A 220 -0.32 22.08 -7.24
C LYS A 220 0.88 21.80 -6.34
N ASN A 221 1.77 20.89 -6.76
CA ASN A 221 2.96 20.48 -6.02
C ASN A 221 4.01 21.59 -5.90
N LYS A 222 4.01 22.54 -6.85
CA LYS A 222 4.88 23.72 -6.81
C LYS A 222 4.31 24.83 -5.93
N LYS A 223 3.00 25.09 -6.00
CA LYS A 223 2.30 26.10 -5.17
C LYS A 223 2.28 25.72 -3.69
N SER A 224 2.14 24.43 -3.38
CA SER A 224 2.24 23.91 -2.01
C SER A 224 3.63 24.11 -1.41
N LYS A 225 4.71 24.07 -2.21
CA LYS A 225 6.09 24.36 -1.78
C LYS A 225 6.40 25.84 -1.56
N SER A 226 5.70 26.76 -2.22
CA SER A 226 5.97 28.21 -2.14
C SER A 226 5.21 28.97 -1.04
N GLY A 227 4.34 28.31 -0.28
CA GLY A 227 3.80 28.87 0.96
C GLY A 227 2.78 30.01 0.76
N GLU A 228 1.64 29.70 0.15
CA GLU A 228 0.37 30.41 0.39
C GLU A 228 -0.75 29.36 0.35
N GLY A 229 -1.45 29.22 1.48
CA GLY A 229 -2.18 28.01 1.84
C GLY A 229 -3.51 27.80 1.10
N SER A 230 -3.82 26.53 0.87
CA SER A 230 -5.15 25.92 0.94
C SER A 230 -4.93 24.44 1.24
N GLY A 231 -5.32 24.01 2.44
CA GLY A 231 -5.04 22.66 2.93
C GLY A 231 -6.22 21.73 2.73
N ASP A 232 -5.97 20.52 2.23
CA ASP A 232 -6.00 19.24 3.00
C ASP A 232 -5.64 18.02 2.14
N ASP A 233 -5.25 18.16 0.87
CA ASP A 233 -4.62 17.06 0.10
C ASP A 233 -3.12 16.87 0.41
N SER A 234 -2.64 17.53 1.47
CA SER A 234 -1.25 17.51 1.93
C SER A 234 -0.67 16.11 2.14
N TRP A 235 -1.51 15.10 2.36
CA TRP A 235 -1.05 13.73 2.61
C TRP A 235 -0.55 13.07 1.34
N GLN A 236 -1.19 13.27 0.17
CA GLN A 236 -0.76 12.59 -1.07
C GLN A 236 0.63 13.05 -1.55
N ASP A 237 1.01 14.29 -1.24
CA ASP A 237 2.35 14.85 -1.53
C ASP A 237 3.33 14.72 -0.36
N GLU A 238 2.89 14.20 0.78
CA GLU A 238 3.77 13.94 1.91
C GLU A 238 4.70 12.80 1.51
N ILE A 239 6.01 13.06 1.59
CA ILE A 239 7.02 12.05 1.31
C ILE A 239 7.02 11.13 2.51
N ASP A 240 6.59 9.87 2.31
CA ASP A 240 6.68 8.88 3.35
C ASP A 240 8.17 8.71 3.74
N PRO A 241 8.55 8.98 5.00
CA PRO A 241 9.96 8.99 5.41
C PRO A 241 10.61 7.60 5.31
N LYS A 242 9.83 6.52 5.17
CA LYS A 242 10.34 5.14 5.05
C LYS A 242 10.63 4.76 3.60
N THR A 243 9.71 5.02 2.69
CA THR A 243 9.81 4.66 1.27
C THR A 243 10.43 5.78 0.43
N GLY A 244 10.40 7.03 0.89
CA GLY A 244 10.88 8.21 0.18
C GLY A 244 10.12 8.54 -1.10
N LEU A 245 8.93 7.94 -1.27
CA LEU A 245 7.96 8.24 -2.32
C LEU A 245 6.81 9.05 -1.72
N THR A 246 6.00 9.68 -2.56
CA THR A 246 4.81 10.38 -2.09
C THR A 246 3.68 9.38 -1.80
N TYR A 247 2.77 9.67 -0.87
CA TYR A 247 1.63 8.77 -0.63
C TYR A 247 0.74 8.59 -1.87
N GLY A 248 0.69 9.57 -2.78
CA GLY A 248 0.00 9.44 -4.07
C GLY A 248 0.68 8.48 -5.05
N GLU A 249 2.01 8.38 -5.03
CA GLU A 249 2.74 7.35 -5.76
C GLU A 249 2.54 5.97 -5.11
N LEU A 250 2.53 5.90 -3.77
CA LEU A 250 2.28 4.67 -3.02
C LEU A 250 0.87 4.13 -3.24
N ASP A 251 -0.15 4.99 -3.38
CA ASP A 251 -1.54 4.57 -3.62
C ASP A 251 -1.73 3.85 -4.97
N GLN A 252 -0.85 4.12 -5.94
CA GLN A 252 -0.87 3.47 -7.26
C GLN A 252 -0.09 2.15 -7.29
N MET A 253 0.69 1.85 -6.24
CA MET A 253 1.52 0.66 -6.15
C MET A 253 0.80 -0.45 -5.37
N ASP A 254 1.07 -1.70 -5.74
CA ASP A 254 0.62 -2.83 -4.92
C ASP A 254 1.43 -2.88 -3.62
N PHE A 255 0.80 -3.32 -2.53
CA PHE A 255 1.46 -3.35 -1.21
C PHE A 255 2.76 -4.16 -1.25
N SER A 256 2.79 -5.26 -2.01
CA SER A 256 3.99 -6.11 -2.13
C SER A 256 5.17 -5.33 -2.74
N GLU A 257 4.92 -4.42 -3.68
CA GLU A 257 5.95 -3.55 -4.26
C GLU A 257 6.45 -2.51 -3.24
N ILE A 258 5.53 -1.93 -2.45
CA ILE A 258 5.85 -0.99 -1.36
C ILE A 258 6.70 -1.70 -0.28
N TRP A 259 6.37 -2.95 0.02
CA TRP A 259 7.11 -3.78 0.97
C TRP A 259 8.52 -4.08 0.49
N GLU A 260 8.70 -4.44 -0.78
CA GLU A 260 10.03 -4.63 -1.38
C GLU A 260 10.87 -3.34 -1.34
N LEU A 261 10.27 -2.18 -1.60
CA LEU A 261 10.94 -0.89 -1.47
C LEU A 261 11.43 -0.63 -0.04
N MET A 262 10.60 -0.94 0.97
CA MET A 262 11.00 -0.81 2.38
C MET A 262 12.12 -1.77 2.78
N GLN A 263 12.15 -2.99 2.21
CA GLN A 263 13.24 -3.95 2.47
C GLN A 263 14.56 -3.53 1.80
N ASN A 264 14.52 -2.97 0.60
CA ASN A 264 15.71 -2.56 -0.16
C ASN A 264 16.40 -1.30 0.40
N LYS A 265 15.70 -0.48 1.19
CA LYS A 265 16.26 0.73 1.83
C LYS A 265 16.93 0.48 3.19
N ARG A 266 16.97 -0.77 3.65
CA ARG A 266 17.62 -1.20 4.90
C ARG A 266 19.11 -1.49 4.71
#